data_AF-A0AA91TIG0-F1
#
_entry.id   AF-A0AA91TIG0-F1
#
_cell.length_a   1.000
_cell.length_b   1.000
_cell.length_c   1.000
_cell.angle_alpha   90.00
_cell.angle_beta   90.00
_cell.angle_gamma   90.00
#
_symmetry.space_group_name_H-M   'P 1'
#
loop_
_entity.id
_entity.type
_entity.pdbx_description
1 polymer ?
#
loop_
_entity_poly.entity_id
_entity_poly.type
_entity_poly.pdbx_seq_one_letter_code
_entity_poly.pdbx_strand_id
1 'polypeptide(L)'
;MGIAKQIKTLCFQLGTFVGENQDFQRKASIIEQEFELCENSSKVISEANRAQLNRVLHSTRAFDSGLRLFIEKHGRFGNIATPSIGGYVHELQQKRPGQTFKQLSGMDATNITNLITNERNRYMHSAGQFPTKAQADIIVGKILDYYQRILSLEF
;
A
#
# COMPACT_ATOMS: atom_id res chain seq x y z
N MET A 1 1.99 -10.12 15.74
CA MET A 1 2.31 -8.69 15.95
C MET A 1 1.05 -7.90 15.62
N GLY A 2 0.65 -6.89 16.41
CA GLY A 2 -0.58 -6.13 16.14
C GLY A 2 -0.44 -5.16 14.96
N ILE A 3 -1.54 -4.87 14.24
CA ILE A 3 -1.57 -3.99 13.07
C ILE A 3 -0.95 -2.61 13.36
N ALA A 4 -1.30 -1.99 14.49
CA ALA A 4 -0.76 -0.68 14.87
C ALA A 4 0.79 -0.68 14.98
N LYS A 5 1.38 -1.77 15.47
CA LYS A 5 2.83 -1.92 15.55
C LYS A 5 3.45 -2.09 14.16
N GLN A 6 2.81 -2.87 13.29
CA GLN A 6 3.26 -3.03 11.90
C GLN A 6 3.21 -1.71 11.12
N ILE A 7 2.16 -0.91 11.29
CA ILE A 7 2.04 0.45 10.72
C ILE A 7 3.23 1.30 11.17
N LYS A 8 3.50 1.39 12.48
CA LYS A 8 4.64 2.18 12.99
C LYS A 8 5.98 1.74 12.40
N THR A 9 6.20 0.43 12.29
CA THR A 9 7.41 -0.11 11.66
C THR A 9 7.50 0.28 10.18
N LEU A 10 6.40 0.15 9.44
CA LEU A 10 6.35 0.53 8.03
C LEU A 10 6.59 2.02 7.82
N CYS A 11 5.96 2.90 8.62
CA CYS A 11 6.16 4.35 8.52
C CYS A 11 7.62 4.73 8.83
N PHE A 12 8.24 4.10 9.83
CA PHE A 12 9.67 4.29 10.09
C PHE A 12 10.56 3.87 8.90
N GLN A 13 10.28 2.71 8.30
CA GLN A 13 10.99 2.25 7.10
C GLN A 13 10.77 3.19 5.91
N LEU A 14 9.56 3.70 5.74
CA LEU A 14 9.22 4.68 4.71
C LEU A 14 9.99 6.00 4.91
N GLY A 15 10.07 6.50 6.14
CA GLY A 15 10.87 7.68 6.49
C GLY A 15 12.35 7.50 6.15
N THR A 16 12.90 6.32 6.47
CA THR A 16 14.29 5.97 6.10
C THR A 16 14.45 5.89 4.59
N PHE A 17 13.49 5.28 3.88
CA PHE A 17 13.48 5.17 2.43
C PHE A 17 13.50 6.55 1.75
N VAL A 18 12.64 7.49 2.16
CA VAL A 18 12.58 8.80 1.47
C VAL A 18 13.77 9.70 1.75
N GLY A 19 14.51 9.46 2.84
CA GLY A 19 15.68 10.23 3.23
C GLY A 19 15.36 11.71 3.46
N GLU A 20 16.27 12.60 3.06
CA GLU A 20 16.16 14.05 3.28
C GLU A 20 15.41 14.81 2.17
N ASN A 21 14.93 14.12 1.14
CA ASN A 21 14.21 14.77 0.04
C ASN A 21 12.84 15.27 0.52
N GLN A 22 12.68 16.59 0.60
CA GLN A 22 11.46 17.23 1.12
C GLN A 22 10.20 16.87 0.35
N ASP A 23 10.29 16.65 -0.98
CA ASP A 23 9.13 16.28 -1.79
C ASP A 23 8.67 14.87 -1.47
N PHE A 24 9.61 13.94 -1.29
CA PHE A 24 9.30 12.56 -0.90
C PHE A 24 8.87 12.46 0.56
N GLN A 25 9.43 13.26 1.46
CA GLN A 25 8.94 13.35 2.84
C GLN A 25 7.49 13.83 2.92
N ARG A 26 7.10 14.83 2.11
CA ARG A 26 5.70 15.28 2.03
C ARG A 26 4.77 14.20 1.49
N LYS A 27 5.22 13.38 0.53
CA LYS A 27 4.44 12.23 0.05
C LYS A 27 4.35 11.11 1.10
N ALA A 28 5.43 10.87 1.83
CA ALA A 28 5.46 9.91 2.93
C ALA A 28 4.47 10.29 4.04
N SER A 29 4.41 11.56 4.44
CA SER A 29 3.47 11.99 5.49
C SER A 29 2.00 11.80 5.10
N ILE A 30 1.65 11.95 3.82
CA ILE A 30 0.31 11.63 3.32
C ILE A 30 0.01 10.14 3.46
N ILE A 31 0.99 9.27 3.17
CA ILE A 31 0.85 7.82 3.33
C ILE A 31 0.67 7.45 4.82
N GLU A 32 1.43 8.09 5.71
CA GLU A 32 1.29 7.92 7.15
C GLU A 32 -0.10 8.32 7.64
N GLN A 33 -0.61 9.47 7.19
CA GLN A 33 -1.96 9.95 7.51
C GLN A 33 -3.04 8.95 7.05
N GLU A 34 -2.91 8.36 5.87
CA GLU A 34 -3.85 7.31 5.42
C GLU A 34 -3.81 6.08 6.34
N PHE A 35 -2.64 5.67 6.83
CA PHE A 35 -2.56 4.59 7.82
C PHE A 35 -3.13 4.98 9.19
N GLU A 36 -2.98 6.23 9.62
CA GLU A 36 -3.63 6.74 10.84
C GLU A 36 -5.15 6.74 10.72
N LEU A 37 -5.69 7.17 9.57
CA LEU A 37 -7.12 7.10 9.28
C LEU A 37 -7.62 5.65 9.28
N CYS A 38 -6.84 4.73 8.72
CA CYS A 38 -7.11 3.30 8.82
C CYS A 38 -7.15 2.83 10.28
N GLU A 39 -6.19 3.19 11.13
CA GLU A 39 -6.21 2.77 12.54
C GLU A 39 -7.41 3.35 13.32
N ASN A 40 -7.73 4.61 13.04
CA ASN A 40 -8.74 5.37 13.78
C ASN A 40 -10.17 5.20 13.24
N SER A 41 -10.36 4.54 12.09
CA SER A 41 -11.68 4.33 11.48
C SER A 41 -12.70 3.73 12.46
N SER A 42 -12.31 2.72 13.26
CA SER A 42 -13.20 2.09 14.24
C SER A 42 -13.47 2.94 15.49
N LYS A 43 -12.72 4.02 15.70
CA LYS A 43 -12.91 4.96 16.81
C LYS A 43 -13.83 6.13 16.43
N VAL A 44 -13.77 6.55 15.16
CA VAL A 44 -14.46 7.74 14.66
C VAL A 44 -15.79 7.40 13.99
N ILE A 45 -15.90 6.22 13.36
CA ILE A 45 -17.10 5.79 12.65
C ILE A 45 -17.91 4.84 13.54
N SER A 46 -19.13 5.23 13.89
CA SER A 46 -20.02 4.46 14.77
C SER A 46 -20.55 3.17 14.11
N GLU A 47 -20.81 3.20 12.80
CA GLU A 47 -21.29 2.02 12.08
C GLU A 47 -20.14 1.05 11.79
N ALA A 48 -20.16 -0.12 12.44
CA ALA A 48 -19.06 -1.09 12.39
C ALA A 48 -18.67 -1.52 10.96
N ASN A 49 -19.65 -1.76 10.10
CA ASN A 49 -19.44 -2.17 8.70
C ASN A 49 -18.73 -1.07 7.89
N ARG A 50 -19.18 0.18 8.04
CA ARG A 50 -18.53 1.33 7.42
C ARG A 50 -17.13 1.55 7.98
N ALA A 51 -16.93 1.35 9.27
CA ALA A 51 -15.61 1.42 9.87
C ALA A 51 -14.65 0.42 9.21
N GLN A 52 -15.04 -0.85 9.06
CA GLN A 52 -14.18 -1.87 8.43
C GLN A 52 -13.91 -1.58 6.94
N LEU A 53 -14.90 -1.09 6.21
CA LEU A 53 -14.71 -0.66 4.83
C LEU A 53 -13.68 0.48 4.74
N ASN A 54 -13.79 1.50 5.60
CA ASN A 54 -12.85 2.62 5.60
C ASN A 54 -11.42 2.17 5.93
N ARG A 55 -11.24 1.20 6.83
CA ARG A 55 -9.91 0.59 7.09
C ARG A 55 -9.29 0.03 5.82
N VAL A 56 -10.06 -0.76 5.07
CA VAL A 56 -9.60 -1.35 3.80
C VAL A 56 -9.31 -0.26 2.75
N LEU A 57 -10.18 0.75 2.62
CA LEU A 57 -10.00 1.81 1.64
C LEU A 57 -8.77 2.69 1.93
N HIS A 58 -8.60 3.13 3.18
CA HIS A 58 -7.46 3.96 3.58
C HIS A 58 -6.13 3.20 3.49
N SER A 59 -6.08 1.95 3.97
CA SER A 59 -4.87 1.13 3.81
C SER A 59 -4.53 0.88 2.33
N THR A 60 -5.52 0.66 1.47
CA THR A 60 -5.29 0.48 0.03
C THR A 60 -4.80 1.78 -0.62
N ARG A 61 -5.34 2.94 -0.23
CA ARG A 61 -4.86 4.24 -0.73
C ARG A 61 -3.43 4.55 -0.28
N ALA A 62 -3.10 4.23 0.97
CA ALA A 62 -1.74 4.34 1.49
C ALA A 62 -0.78 3.47 0.66
N PHE A 63 -1.18 2.24 0.33
CA PHE A 63 -0.39 1.32 -0.47
C PHE A 63 -0.20 1.78 -1.92
N ASP A 64 -1.28 2.23 -2.58
CA ASP A 64 -1.25 2.77 -3.94
C ASP A 64 -0.31 3.98 -4.05
N SER A 65 -0.43 4.91 -3.07
CA SER A 65 0.44 6.08 -2.98
C SER A 65 1.90 5.70 -2.68
N GLY A 66 2.10 4.66 -1.87
CA GLY A 66 3.42 4.13 -1.55
C GLY A 66 4.13 3.47 -2.72
N LEU A 67 3.41 2.65 -3.48
CA LEU A 67 3.90 2.08 -4.74
C LEU A 67 4.31 3.16 -5.73
N ARG A 68 3.47 4.19 -5.88
CA ARG A 68 3.76 5.35 -6.71
C ARG A 68 5.05 6.05 -6.25
N LEU A 69 5.17 6.34 -4.96
CA LEU A 69 6.33 7.01 -4.38
C LEU A 69 7.62 6.21 -4.62
N PHE A 70 7.57 4.88 -4.45
CA PHE A 70 8.70 4.01 -4.73
C PHE A 70 9.17 4.15 -6.19
N ILE A 71 8.23 4.03 -7.12
CA ILE A 71 8.51 4.16 -8.56
C ILE A 71 9.01 5.57 -8.94
N GLU A 72 8.42 6.62 -8.35
CA GLU A 72 8.84 8.01 -8.57
C GLU A 72 10.27 8.27 -8.09
N LYS A 73 10.64 7.77 -6.90
CA LYS A 73 12.00 7.90 -6.35
C LYS A 73 13.05 7.27 -7.27
N HIS A 74 12.72 6.13 -7.87
CA HIS A 74 13.59 5.47 -8.84
C HIS A 74 13.47 6.04 -10.27
N GLY A 75 12.74 7.13 -10.48
CA GLY A 75 12.61 7.80 -11.78
C GLY A 75 11.85 7.01 -12.84
N ARG A 76 11.04 6.02 -12.44
CA ARG A 76 10.39 5.07 -13.36
C ARG A 76 8.92 5.38 -13.65
N PHE A 77 8.36 6.44 -13.05
CA PHE A 77 6.93 6.76 -13.17
C PHE A 77 6.51 7.08 -14.61
N GLY A 78 7.39 7.67 -15.43
CA GLY A 78 7.11 7.95 -16.84
C GLY A 78 6.88 6.72 -17.71
N ASN A 79 7.21 5.52 -17.22
CA ASN A 79 6.96 4.26 -17.93
C ASN A 79 5.55 3.70 -17.71
N ILE A 80 4.78 4.30 -16.81
CA ILE A 80 3.47 3.78 -16.39
C ILE A 80 2.39 4.56 -17.13
N ALA A 81 1.69 3.87 -18.04
CA ALA A 81 0.58 4.46 -18.79
C ALA A 81 -0.63 4.77 -17.89
N THR A 82 -0.94 3.89 -16.94
CA THR A 82 -2.10 4.02 -16.05
C THR A 82 -1.66 3.93 -14.58
N PRO A 83 -1.67 5.06 -13.84
CA PRO A 83 -1.28 5.11 -12.43
C PRO A 83 -2.26 4.31 -11.56
N SER A 84 -1.90 3.06 -11.24
CA SER A 84 -2.71 2.12 -10.49
C SER A 84 -1.83 1.05 -9.85
N ILE A 85 -2.29 0.40 -8.79
CA ILE A 85 -1.61 -0.74 -8.15
C ILE A 85 -1.11 -1.75 -9.20
N GLY A 86 -1.96 -2.14 -10.15
CA GLY A 86 -1.58 -3.08 -11.21
C GLY A 86 -0.47 -2.54 -12.11
N GLY A 87 -0.55 -1.27 -12.50
CA GLY A 87 0.50 -0.60 -13.29
C GLY A 87 1.84 -0.50 -12.56
N TYR A 88 1.82 -0.17 -11.25
CA TYR A 88 3.03 -0.11 -10.43
C TYR A 88 3.66 -1.49 -10.25
N VAL A 89 2.84 -2.51 -9.93
CA VAL A 89 3.29 -3.90 -9.78
C VAL A 89 3.93 -4.39 -11.08
N HIS A 90 3.29 -4.13 -12.22
CA HIS A 90 3.85 -4.50 -13.52
C HIS A 90 5.21 -3.85 -13.77
N GLU A 91 5.37 -2.56 -13.44
CA GLU A 91 6.64 -1.85 -13.60
C GLU A 91 7.73 -2.39 -12.66
N LEU A 92 7.39 -2.77 -11.42
CA LEU A 92 8.30 -3.42 -10.47
C LEU A 92 8.79 -4.81 -10.94
N GLN A 93 8.02 -5.46 -11.82
CA GLN A 93 8.42 -6.71 -12.46
C GLN A 93 9.30 -6.50 -13.69
N GLN A 94 9.48 -5.29 -14.21
CA GLN A 94 10.34 -5.09 -15.38
C GLN A 94 11.80 -4.98 -14.96
N LYS A 95 12.64 -5.87 -15.49
CA LYS A 95 14.10 -5.78 -15.39
C LYS A 95 14.62 -4.79 -16.44
N ARG A 96 15.41 -3.80 -16.00
CA ARG A 96 15.98 -2.78 -16.90
C ARG A 96 17.49 -2.62 -16.68
N PRO A 97 18.26 -2.23 -17.71
CA PRO A 97 19.66 -1.82 -17.52
C PRO A 97 19.75 -0.65 -16.53
N GLY A 98 20.71 -0.68 -15.61
CA GLY A 98 20.91 0.37 -14.61
C GLY A 98 19.89 0.38 -13.45
N GLN A 99 19.14 -0.71 -13.26
CA GLN A 99 18.16 -0.81 -12.17
C GLN A 99 18.81 -0.71 -10.79
N THR A 100 18.27 0.16 -9.93
CA THR A 100 18.76 0.44 -8.56
C THR A 100 17.95 -0.24 -7.45
N PHE A 101 17.12 -1.23 -7.81
CA PHE A 101 16.37 -2.05 -6.87
C PHE A 101 16.16 -3.47 -7.41
N LYS A 102 15.81 -4.43 -6.55
CA LYS A 102 15.54 -5.83 -6.93
C LYS A 102 14.19 -5.94 -7.64
N GLN A 103 14.10 -6.82 -8.63
CA GLN A 103 12.82 -7.11 -9.31
C GLN A 103 11.83 -7.74 -8.32
N LEU A 104 10.56 -7.31 -8.38
CA LEU A 104 9.49 -7.94 -7.61
C LEU A 104 9.21 -9.35 -8.15
N SER A 105 9.10 -10.33 -7.24
CA SER A 105 8.83 -11.71 -7.65
C SER A 105 7.45 -11.86 -8.30
N GLY A 106 7.32 -12.79 -9.26
CA GLY A 106 6.04 -13.09 -9.90
C GLY A 106 4.95 -13.56 -8.91
N MET A 107 5.38 -14.25 -7.85
CA MET A 107 4.49 -14.70 -6.78
C MET A 107 3.95 -13.52 -5.96
N ASP A 108 4.81 -12.58 -5.55
CA ASP A 108 4.38 -11.39 -4.81
C ASP A 108 3.45 -10.51 -5.66
N ALA A 109 3.77 -10.32 -6.95
CA ALA A 109 2.91 -9.57 -7.87
C ALA A 109 1.52 -10.19 -8.03
N THR A 110 1.45 -11.51 -8.18
CA THR A 110 0.19 -12.26 -8.25
C THR A 110 -0.60 -12.09 -6.96
N ASN A 111 0.06 -12.20 -5.81
CA ASN A 111 -0.59 -12.06 -4.52
C ASN A 111 -1.07 -10.64 -4.24
N ILE A 112 -0.33 -9.60 -4.63
CA ILE A 112 -0.80 -8.21 -4.51
C ILE A 112 -2.07 -8.00 -5.34
N THR A 113 -2.11 -8.54 -6.56
CA THR A 113 -3.29 -8.44 -7.42
C THR A 113 -4.49 -9.15 -6.76
N ASN A 114 -4.31 -10.40 -6.34
CA ASN A 114 -5.40 -11.23 -5.83
C ASN A 114 -5.88 -10.83 -4.44
N LEU A 115 -4.97 -10.47 -3.53
CA LEU A 115 -5.27 -10.28 -2.12
C LEU A 115 -5.53 -8.81 -1.75
N ILE A 116 -5.16 -7.86 -2.61
CA ILE A 116 -5.33 -6.42 -2.35
C ILE A 116 -6.25 -5.81 -3.40
N THR A 117 -5.87 -5.90 -4.69
CA THR A 117 -6.61 -5.19 -5.75
C THR A 117 -8.01 -5.77 -5.94
N ASN A 118 -8.13 -7.10 -6.05
CA ASN A 118 -9.41 -7.76 -6.23
C ASN A 118 -10.33 -7.60 -5.01
N GLU A 119 -9.79 -7.72 -3.79
CA GLU A 119 -10.55 -7.50 -2.56
C GLU A 119 -11.06 -6.07 -2.44
N ARG A 120 -10.22 -5.05 -2.73
CA ARG A 120 -10.69 -3.66 -2.79
C ARG A 120 -11.80 -3.48 -3.81
N ASN A 121 -11.63 -4.03 -5.02
CA ASN A 121 -12.63 -3.92 -6.08
C ASN A 121 -13.95 -4.58 -5.71
N ARG A 122 -13.90 -5.75 -5.04
CA ARG A 122 -15.10 -6.43 -4.54
C ARG A 122 -15.93 -5.51 -3.64
N TYR A 123 -15.33 -4.86 -2.65
CA TYR A 123 -16.06 -3.98 -1.73
C TYR A 123 -16.45 -2.63 -2.34
N MET A 124 -15.78 -2.19 -3.41
CA MET A 124 -16.17 -0.97 -4.13
C MET A 124 -17.28 -1.16 -5.15
N HIS A 125 -17.42 -2.37 -5.72
CA HIS A 125 -18.39 -2.65 -6.78
C HIS A 125 -19.59 -3.48 -6.34
N SER A 126 -19.54 -4.11 -5.16
CA SER A 126 -20.65 -4.91 -4.65
C SER A 126 -21.49 -4.10 -3.66
N ALA A 127 -22.66 -3.64 -4.10
CA ALA A 127 -23.59 -2.91 -3.24
C ALA A 127 -23.97 -3.75 -1.99
N GLY A 128 -23.90 -3.13 -0.81
CA GLY A 128 -24.26 -3.77 0.46
C GLY A 128 -23.25 -4.78 1.00
N GLN A 129 -22.09 -4.99 0.35
CA GLN A 129 -21.02 -5.83 0.90
C GLN A 129 -20.02 -5.02 1.70
N PHE A 130 -19.74 -5.47 2.92
CA PHE A 130 -18.75 -4.89 3.80
C PHE A 130 -17.81 -5.97 4.32
N PRO A 131 -16.51 -5.67 4.49
CA PRO A 131 -15.60 -6.61 5.12
C PRO A 131 -15.96 -6.77 6.60
N THR A 132 -15.92 -8.01 7.09
CA THR A 132 -15.88 -8.26 8.53
C THR A 132 -14.57 -7.73 9.13
N LYS A 133 -14.52 -7.55 10.44
CA LYS A 133 -13.28 -7.13 11.14
C LYS A 133 -12.10 -8.06 10.80
N ALA A 134 -12.33 -9.38 10.81
CA ALA A 134 -11.28 -10.35 10.50
C ALA A 134 -10.79 -10.23 9.05
N GLN A 135 -11.69 -10.02 8.08
CA GLN A 135 -11.30 -9.79 6.68
C GLN A 135 -10.52 -8.48 6.53
N ALA A 136 -10.98 -7.40 7.16
CA ALA A 136 -10.26 -6.12 7.15
C ALA A 136 -8.87 -6.26 7.78
N ASP A 137 -8.73 -6.96 8.90
CA ASP A 137 -7.45 -7.21 9.56
C ASP A 137 -6.49 -8.01 8.66
N ILE A 138 -7.00 -9.03 7.95
CA ILE A 138 -6.21 -9.82 6.99
C ILE A 138 -5.74 -8.95 5.82
N ILE A 139 -6.64 -8.18 5.19
CA ILE A 139 -6.30 -7.34 4.04
C ILE A 139 -5.28 -6.28 4.43
N VAL A 140 -5.52 -5.57 5.53
CA VAL A 140 -4.58 -4.57 6.07
C VAL A 140 -3.24 -5.21 6.39
N GLY A 141 -3.22 -6.38 7.04
CA GLY A 141 -1.99 -7.12 7.31
C GLY A 141 -1.21 -7.47 6.04
N LYS A 142 -1.88 -7.94 4.98
CA LYS A 142 -1.25 -8.23 3.69
C LYS A 142 -0.70 -6.98 3.02
N ILE A 143 -1.41 -5.86 3.07
CA ILE A 143 -0.93 -4.57 2.57
C ILE A 143 0.38 -4.19 3.26
N LEU A 144 0.42 -4.26 4.59
CA LEU A 144 1.61 -3.92 5.37
C LEU A 144 2.77 -4.85 5.00
N ASP A 145 2.54 -6.16 4.96
CA ASP A 145 3.56 -7.16 4.61
C ASP A 145 4.16 -6.90 3.22
N TYR A 146 3.31 -6.70 2.19
CA TYR A 146 3.79 -6.46 0.83
C TYR A 146 4.46 -5.11 0.67
N TYR A 147 3.97 -4.07 1.35
CA TYR A 147 4.62 -2.77 1.29
C TYR A 147 6.02 -2.81 1.92
N GLN A 148 6.19 -3.49 3.05
CA GLN A 148 7.52 -3.71 3.62
C GLN A 148 8.45 -4.46 2.66
N ARG A 149 7.95 -5.50 1.97
CA ARG A 149 8.73 -6.22 0.95
C ARG A 149 9.15 -5.30 -0.19
N ILE A 150 8.25 -4.42 -0.65
CA ILE A 150 8.54 -3.45 -1.71
C ILE A 150 9.62 -2.47 -1.28
N LEU A 151 9.52 -1.89 -0.07
CA LEU A 151 10.57 -1.01 0.45
C LEU A 151 11.92 -1.74 0.58
N SER A 152 11.90 -3.04 0.85
CA SER A 152 13.10 -3.89 0.94
C SER A 152 13.69 -4.29 -0.43
N LEU A 153 13.09 -3.87 -1.54
CA LEU A 153 13.67 -4.07 -2.86
C LEU A 153 14.85 -3.12 -3.12
N GLU A 154 14.92 -1.99 -2.43
CA GLU A 154 16.08 -1.07 -2.53
C GLU A 154 17.35 -1.77 -2.00
N PHE A 155 18.49 -1.48 -2.64
CA PHE A 155 19.80 -2.05 -2.30
C PHE A 155 20.45 -1.38 -1.09
#